data_AF-A0A3E3IL01-F1
#
_entry.id   AF-A0A3E3IL01-F1
#
_cell.length_a   1.000
_cell.length_b   1.000
_cell.length_c   1.000
_cell.angle_alpha   90.00
_cell.angle_beta   90.00
_cell.angle_gamma   90.00
#
_symmetry.space_group_name_H-M   'P 1'
#
loop_
_entity.id
_entity.type
_entity.pdbx_description
1 polymer ?
#
loop_
_entity_poly.entity_id
_entity_poly.type
_entity_poly.pdbx_seq_one_letter_code
_entity_poly.pdbx_strand_id
1 'polypeptide(L)'
;MPIVQNILHVQGGSAQAAALFDFIADRRYGRGSVDLGRITPMPPWVYRQPTNLDLLAKYGEENCSRGWCLQNWGVDQNTLRPQKSAREYDGGTSVRFQTADRDVRELIRKLSLVFKDLYLDYLWASEDVGSLVGAAQYRDGEALIEFIPAPGSRAAIEKALDILGAKASDFGLAYNPTLGSYEYKGGVTNEQERSHPAGRNAHRVF
;
A
#
# COMPACT_ATOMS: atom_id res chain seq x y z
N MET A 1 -6.46 4.95 -8.17
CA MET A 1 -6.17 4.11 -6.99
C MET A 1 -4.82 4.55 -6.49
N PRO A 2 -4.71 4.99 -5.22
CA PRO A 2 -3.45 5.45 -4.68
C PRO A 2 -2.44 4.31 -4.64
N ILE A 3 -1.17 4.61 -4.86
CA ILE A 3 -0.08 3.67 -4.62
C ILE A 3 0.21 3.61 -3.12
N VAL A 4 0.32 2.39 -2.59
CA VAL A 4 0.81 2.14 -1.23
C VAL A 4 2.25 1.67 -1.30
N GLN A 5 3.16 2.40 -0.67
CA GLN A 5 4.53 1.97 -0.45
C GLN A 5 4.55 1.00 0.72
N ASN A 6 5.25 -0.11 0.55
CA ASN A 6 5.39 -1.16 1.54
C ASN A 6 6.87 -1.39 1.81
N ILE A 7 7.21 -1.59 3.08
CA ILE A 7 8.55 -1.96 3.53
C ILE A 7 8.41 -3.22 4.37
N LEU A 8 9.13 -4.27 4.00
CA LEU A 8 9.29 -5.47 4.82
C LEU A 8 10.74 -5.56 5.27
N HIS A 9 10.96 -5.46 6.58
CA HIS A 9 12.24 -5.64 7.22
C HIS A 9 12.25 -6.94 8.01
N VAL A 10 13.34 -7.68 7.91
CA VAL A 10 13.57 -8.94 8.62
C VAL A 10 14.59 -8.68 9.72
N GLN A 11 14.19 -8.84 10.98
CA GLN A 11 15.16 -8.81 12.08
C GLN A 11 15.88 -10.17 12.14
N GLY A 12 17.19 -10.15 11.96
CA GLY A 12 18.01 -11.36 11.94
C GLY A 12 19.28 -11.18 11.12
N GLY A 13 19.97 -12.29 10.85
CA GLY A 13 21.16 -12.28 10.00
C GLY A 13 20.84 -12.08 8.53
N SER A 14 21.78 -11.52 7.76
CA SER A 14 21.64 -11.30 6.31
C SER A 14 21.29 -12.58 5.54
N ALA A 15 21.78 -13.74 5.98
CA ALA A 15 21.45 -15.03 5.37
C ALA A 15 19.98 -15.42 5.55
N GLN A 16 19.39 -15.16 6.72
CA GLN A 16 17.97 -15.45 6.99
C GLN A 16 17.07 -14.52 6.17
N ALA A 17 17.40 -13.23 6.12
CA ALA A 17 16.69 -12.27 5.28
C ALA A 17 16.77 -12.65 3.80
N ALA A 18 17.96 -13.02 3.32
CA ALA A 18 18.15 -13.48 1.93
C ALA A 18 17.28 -14.70 1.61
N ALA A 19 17.21 -15.70 2.51
CA ALA A 19 16.37 -16.88 2.30
C ALA A 19 14.87 -16.54 2.21
N LEU A 20 14.38 -15.64 3.07
CA LEU A 20 13.00 -15.18 3.01
C LEU A 20 12.72 -14.38 1.73
N PHE A 21 13.63 -13.48 1.35
CA PHE A 21 13.45 -12.68 0.14
C PHE A 21 13.58 -13.51 -1.15
N ASP A 22 14.39 -14.57 -1.17
CA ASP A 22 14.39 -15.54 -2.26
C ASP A 22 13.08 -16.32 -2.36
N PHE A 23 12.49 -16.66 -1.20
CA PHE A 23 11.22 -17.38 -1.17
C PHE A 23 10.10 -16.56 -1.84
N ILE A 24 9.99 -15.27 -1.51
CA ILE A 24 8.94 -14.38 -2.01
C ILE A 24 9.24 -13.67 -3.33
N ALA A 25 10.46 -13.81 -3.89
CA ALA A 25 10.84 -13.11 -5.11
C ALA A 25 10.00 -13.52 -6.34
N ASP A 26 9.72 -12.54 -7.22
CA ASP A 26 9.26 -12.82 -8.58
C ASP A 26 10.39 -13.52 -9.34
N ARG A 27 10.11 -14.70 -9.90
CA ARG A 27 11.10 -15.52 -10.60
C ARG A 27 11.74 -14.83 -11.80
N ARG A 28 11.10 -13.80 -12.37
CA ARG A 28 11.62 -13.04 -13.52
C ARG A 28 12.61 -11.96 -13.11
N TYR A 29 12.49 -11.43 -11.90
CA TYR A 29 13.25 -10.25 -11.45
C TYR A 29 14.22 -10.56 -10.31
N GLY A 30 13.98 -11.64 -9.57
CA GLY A 30 14.88 -12.11 -8.50
C GLY A 30 14.70 -11.35 -7.19
N ARG A 31 15.65 -11.59 -6.27
CA ARG A 31 15.64 -11.05 -4.90
C ARG A 31 15.51 -9.52 -4.91
N GLY A 32 14.69 -9.00 -4.01
CA GLY A 32 14.33 -7.57 -3.96
C GLY A 32 12.98 -7.26 -4.60
N SER A 33 12.51 -8.10 -5.54
CA SER A 33 11.10 -8.13 -5.92
C SER A 33 10.26 -8.91 -4.92
N VAL A 34 8.93 -8.70 -4.96
CA VAL A 34 7.97 -9.45 -4.15
C VAL A 34 6.84 -9.93 -5.06
N ASP A 35 6.56 -11.23 -5.06
CA ASP A 35 5.44 -11.87 -5.72
C ASP A 35 4.52 -12.46 -4.65
N LEU A 36 3.33 -11.86 -4.49
CA LEU A 36 2.34 -12.26 -3.49
C LEU A 36 1.87 -13.72 -3.68
N GLY A 37 1.91 -14.21 -4.92
CA GLY A 37 1.61 -15.59 -5.28
C GLY A 37 2.62 -16.61 -4.77
N ARG A 38 3.81 -16.17 -4.34
CA ARG A 38 4.80 -17.04 -3.68
C ARG A 38 4.42 -17.34 -2.24
N ILE A 39 3.69 -16.43 -1.58
CA ILE A 39 3.21 -16.59 -0.20
C ILE A 39 1.90 -17.36 -0.19
N THR A 40 0.93 -16.92 -0.98
CA THR A 40 -0.36 -17.62 -1.16
C THR A 40 -0.63 -17.74 -2.65
N PRO A 41 -0.42 -18.92 -3.27
CA PRO A 41 -0.57 -19.09 -4.71
C PRO A 41 -2.03 -19.13 -5.12
N MET A 42 -2.35 -18.44 -6.22
CA MET A 42 -3.66 -18.54 -6.85
C MET A 42 -3.84 -19.90 -7.52
N PRO A 43 -4.88 -20.67 -7.15
CA PRO A 43 -5.14 -21.96 -7.77
C PRO A 43 -5.35 -21.89 -9.29
N PRO A 44 -5.12 -22.99 -10.04
CA PRO A 44 -5.28 -23.01 -11.49
C PRO A 44 -6.73 -22.91 -11.95
N TRP A 45 -7.72 -23.22 -11.09
CA TRP A 45 -9.15 -23.15 -11.44
C TRP A 45 -9.76 -21.74 -11.30
N VAL A 46 -9.04 -20.79 -10.70
CA VAL A 46 -9.50 -19.39 -10.59
C VAL A 46 -9.43 -18.72 -11.97
N TYR A 47 -10.49 -18.02 -12.36
CA TYR A 47 -10.57 -17.36 -13.67
C TYR A 47 -9.71 -16.08 -13.73
N ARG A 48 -8.66 -16.08 -14.57
CA ARG A 48 -7.59 -15.06 -14.57
C ARG A 48 -7.75 -13.90 -15.56
N GLN A 49 -8.79 -13.91 -16.39
CA GLN A 49 -9.01 -12.81 -17.34
C GLN A 49 -9.74 -11.64 -16.66
N PRO A 50 -9.60 -10.41 -17.20
CA PRO A 50 -10.37 -9.25 -16.75
C PRO A 50 -11.85 -9.63 -16.67
N THR A 51 -12.39 -9.55 -15.46
CA THR A 51 -13.74 -10.05 -15.18
C THR A 51 -14.73 -8.94 -15.47
N ASN A 52 -15.67 -9.18 -16.38
CA ASN A 52 -16.84 -8.31 -16.56
C ASN A 52 -17.99 -8.76 -15.63
N LEU A 53 -19.06 -7.97 -15.57
CA LEU A 53 -20.21 -8.28 -14.71
C LEU A 53 -20.83 -9.65 -15.02
N ASP A 54 -20.86 -10.06 -16.28
CA ASP A 54 -21.42 -11.36 -16.69
C ASP A 54 -20.61 -12.54 -16.16
N LEU A 55 -19.27 -12.42 -16.15
CA LEU A 55 -18.38 -13.45 -15.62
C LEU A 55 -18.45 -13.53 -14.10
N LEU A 56 -18.58 -12.39 -13.41
CA LEU A 56 -18.84 -12.35 -11.96
C LEU A 56 -20.16 -13.04 -11.62
N ALA A 57 -21.22 -12.76 -12.38
CA ALA A 57 -22.53 -13.40 -12.19
C ALA A 57 -22.47 -14.92 -12.45
N LYS A 58 -21.66 -15.37 -13.42
CA LYS A 58 -21.55 -16.78 -13.78
C LYS A 58 -20.74 -17.61 -12.80
N TYR A 59 -19.61 -17.09 -12.34
CA TYR A 59 -18.65 -17.87 -11.53
C TYR A 59 -18.68 -17.49 -10.04
N GLY A 60 -19.24 -16.34 -9.67
CA GLY A 60 -19.10 -15.76 -8.34
C GLY A 60 -17.79 -14.99 -8.20
N GLU A 61 -17.81 -13.95 -7.36
CA GLU A 61 -16.67 -13.03 -7.20
C GLU A 61 -15.39 -13.75 -6.73
N GLU A 62 -15.52 -14.71 -5.83
CA GLU A 62 -14.42 -15.53 -5.28
C GLU A 62 -13.73 -16.47 -6.29
N ASN A 63 -14.43 -16.84 -7.37
CA ASN A 63 -13.88 -17.69 -8.43
C ASN A 63 -13.22 -16.88 -9.56
N CYS A 64 -13.22 -15.56 -9.44
CA CYS A 64 -12.56 -14.64 -10.34
C CYS A 64 -11.29 -14.07 -9.69
N SER A 65 -10.24 -13.88 -10.49
CA SER A 65 -8.91 -13.47 -10.00
C SER A 65 -8.95 -12.27 -9.06
N ARG A 66 -9.70 -11.22 -9.42
CA ARG A 66 -9.85 -10.02 -8.59
C ARG A 66 -10.40 -10.34 -7.19
N GLY A 67 -11.52 -11.08 -7.11
CA GLY A 67 -12.14 -11.41 -5.83
C GLY A 67 -11.25 -12.36 -5.01
N TRP A 68 -10.63 -13.35 -5.66
CA TRP A 68 -9.67 -14.22 -5.00
C TRP A 68 -8.48 -13.45 -4.42
N CYS A 69 -7.89 -12.52 -5.18
CA CYS A 69 -6.78 -11.69 -4.71
C CYS A 69 -7.21 -10.82 -3.51
N LEU A 70 -8.36 -10.15 -3.59
CA LEU A 70 -8.87 -9.33 -2.49
C LEU A 70 -9.05 -10.14 -1.20
N GLN A 71 -9.59 -11.36 -1.31
CA GLN A 71 -9.82 -12.24 -0.16
C GLN A 71 -8.50 -12.81 0.42
N ASN A 72 -7.52 -13.12 -0.43
CA ASN A 72 -6.34 -13.89 -0.01
C ASN A 72 -5.08 -13.05 0.21
N TRP A 73 -4.94 -11.95 -0.53
CA TRP A 73 -3.82 -11.02 -0.48
C TRP A 73 -4.20 -9.67 0.13
N GLY A 74 -5.49 -9.30 0.12
CA GLY A 74 -5.98 -7.98 0.57
C GLY A 74 -5.98 -6.90 -0.51
N VAL A 75 -5.35 -7.18 -1.66
CA VAL A 75 -5.22 -6.32 -2.84
C VAL A 75 -5.76 -7.04 -4.07
N ASP A 76 -6.15 -6.31 -5.11
CA ASP A 76 -6.79 -6.91 -6.30
C ASP A 76 -5.83 -7.52 -7.33
N GLN A 77 -4.54 -7.24 -7.19
CA GLN A 77 -3.50 -7.68 -8.10
C GLN A 77 -2.16 -7.86 -7.36
N ASN A 78 -1.18 -8.41 -8.06
CA ASN A 78 0.17 -8.58 -7.51
C ASN A 78 0.88 -7.21 -7.33
N THR A 79 2.11 -7.22 -6.81
CA THR A 79 2.87 -5.99 -6.58
C THR A 79 3.06 -5.18 -7.86
N LEU A 80 3.07 -3.87 -7.72
CA LEU A 80 3.32 -2.92 -8.79
C LEU A 80 4.82 -2.77 -9.00
N ARG A 81 5.23 -2.76 -10.27
CA ARG A 81 6.62 -2.50 -10.69
C ARG A 81 7.67 -3.37 -9.97
N PRO A 82 7.50 -4.70 -9.86
CA PRO A 82 8.44 -5.58 -9.14
C PRO A 82 9.88 -5.51 -9.67
N GLN A 83 10.05 -5.21 -10.97
CA GLN A 83 11.38 -4.99 -11.56
C GLN A 83 12.10 -3.75 -11.00
N LYS A 84 11.35 -2.70 -10.62
CA LYS A 84 11.92 -1.52 -9.97
C LYS A 84 12.41 -1.90 -8.57
N SER A 85 11.59 -2.60 -7.79
CA SER A 85 11.95 -3.09 -6.46
C SER A 85 13.20 -3.97 -6.47
N ALA A 86 13.32 -4.90 -7.41
CA ALA A 86 14.52 -5.72 -7.57
C ALA A 86 15.79 -4.90 -7.86
N ARG A 87 15.68 -3.86 -8.71
CA ARG A 87 16.81 -2.98 -9.06
C ARG A 87 17.26 -2.09 -7.92
N GLU A 88 16.34 -1.69 -7.05
CA GLU A 88 16.60 -0.78 -5.93
C GLU A 88 17.00 -1.51 -4.65
N TYR A 89 16.92 -2.85 -4.63
CA TYR A 89 17.32 -3.66 -3.50
C TYR A 89 18.84 -3.66 -3.33
N ASP A 90 19.29 -3.34 -2.12
CA ASP A 90 20.70 -3.14 -1.76
C ASP A 90 21.38 -4.42 -1.23
N GLY A 91 20.69 -5.55 -1.22
CA GLY A 91 21.19 -6.80 -0.62
C GLY A 91 21.04 -6.85 0.90
N GLY A 92 20.41 -5.84 1.52
CA GLY A 92 20.21 -5.74 2.95
C GLY A 92 19.06 -6.59 3.49
N THR A 93 18.64 -6.30 4.71
CA THR A 93 17.57 -7.03 5.42
C THR A 93 16.19 -6.42 5.21
N SER A 94 16.03 -5.52 4.24
CA SER A 94 14.77 -4.85 3.92
C SER A 94 14.49 -4.86 2.42
N VAL A 95 13.22 -5.07 2.05
CA VAL A 95 12.73 -4.88 0.68
C VAL A 95 11.62 -3.83 0.66
N ARG A 96 11.55 -3.09 -0.46
CA ARG A 96 10.49 -2.10 -0.72
C ARG A 96 9.68 -2.52 -1.93
N PHE A 97 8.36 -2.51 -1.81
CA PHE A 97 7.45 -2.88 -2.89
C PHE A 97 6.18 -2.04 -2.88
N GLN A 98 5.46 -2.03 -3.99
CA GLN A 98 4.28 -1.20 -4.18
C GLN A 98 3.04 -2.07 -4.37
N THR A 99 1.92 -1.63 -3.80
CA THR A 99 0.60 -2.22 -4.02
C THR A 99 -0.38 -1.14 -4.44
N ALA A 100 -1.48 -1.54 -5.08
CA ALA A 100 -2.57 -0.62 -5.39
C ALA A 100 -3.55 -0.57 -4.22
N ASP A 101 -3.91 0.63 -3.78
CA ASP A 101 -5.03 0.96 -2.87
C ASP A 101 -4.92 0.49 -1.41
N ARG A 102 -4.30 -0.66 -1.15
CA ARG A 102 -4.32 -1.34 0.16
C ARG A 102 -2.96 -1.92 0.54
N ASP A 103 -2.79 -2.17 1.83
CA ASP A 103 -1.70 -2.95 2.39
C ASP A 103 -1.95 -4.47 2.25
N VAL A 104 -0.95 -5.27 2.60
CA VAL A 104 -0.99 -6.75 2.54
C VAL A 104 -0.68 -7.38 3.91
N ARG A 105 -1.05 -6.72 5.01
CA ARG A 105 -0.73 -7.13 6.39
C ARG A 105 -1.00 -8.61 6.66
N GLU A 106 -2.19 -9.10 6.33
CA GLU A 106 -2.58 -10.49 6.57
C GLU A 106 -1.70 -11.48 5.79
N LEU A 107 -1.24 -11.09 4.61
CA LEU A 107 -0.33 -11.92 3.82
C LEU A 107 1.08 -11.95 4.43
N ILE A 108 1.55 -10.83 4.98
CA ILE A 108 2.82 -10.78 5.72
C ILE A 108 2.74 -11.56 7.03
N ARG A 109 1.59 -11.51 7.72
CA ARG A 109 1.33 -12.36 8.89
C ARG A 109 1.40 -13.85 8.51
N LYS A 110 0.80 -14.27 7.38
CA LYS A 110 0.96 -15.64 6.85
C LYS A 110 2.41 -15.99 6.53
N LEU A 111 3.19 -15.04 5.98
CA LEU A 111 4.63 -15.26 5.75
C LEU A 111 5.39 -15.55 7.04
N SER A 112 5.02 -14.90 8.15
CA SER A 112 5.62 -15.19 9.47
C SER A 112 5.33 -16.60 9.99
N LEU A 113 4.26 -17.27 9.53
CA LEU A 113 4.03 -18.70 9.81
C LEU A 113 4.99 -19.63 9.05
N VAL A 114 5.51 -19.18 7.90
CA VAL A 114 6.50 -19.93 7.12
C VAL A 114 7.90 -19.77 7.72
N PHE A 115 8.22 -18.56 8.19
CA PHE A 115 9.51 -18.21 8.82
C PHE A 115 9.33 -17.87 10.30
N LYS A 116 8.90 -18.87 11.08
CA LYS A 116 8.43 -18.72 12.48
C LYS A 116 9.45 -18.10 13.44
N ASP A 117 10.73 -18.34 13.19
CA ASP A 117 11.82 -17.87 14.05
C ASP A 117 12.22 -16.42 13.77
N LEU A 118 11.72 -15.81 12.69
CA LEU A 118 12.06 -14.44 12.30
C LEU A 118 11.02 -13.45 12.82
N TYR A 119 11.49 -12.27 13.21
CA TYR A 119 10.64 -11.11 13.43
C TYR A 119 10.53 -10.34 12.11
N LEU A 120 9.29 -10.09 11.68
CA LEU A 120 8.99 -9.37 10.45
C LEU A 120 8.39 -8.01 10.80
N ASP A 121 9.14 -6.93 10.56
CA ASP A 121 8.62 -5.57 10.67
C ASP A 121 8.06 -5.15 9.32
N TYR A 122 6.76 -4.86 9.30
CA TYR A 122 6.03 -4.48 8.11
C TYR A 122 5.47 -3.07 8.25
N LEU A 123 5.80 -2.20 7.31
CA LEU A 123 5.35 -0.82 7.28
C LEU A 123 4.66 -0.53 5.95
N TRP A 124 3.61 0.28 5.98
CA TRP A 124 2.91 0.71 4.78
C TRP A 124 2.48 2.17 4.87
N ALA A 125 2.49 2.87 3.74
CA ALA A 125 1.97 4.23 3.60
C ALA A 125 1.45 4.48 2.19
N SER A 126 0.22 4.99 2.09
CA SER A 126 -0.38 5.52 0.86
C SER A 126 0.30 6.84 0.45
N GLU A 127 0.39 7.07 -0.86
CA GLU A 127 0.78 8.37 -1.42
C GLU A 127 -0.22 9.49 -1.13
N ASP A 128 -1.48 9.12 -0.82
CA ASP A 128 -2.43 10.02 -0.18
C ASP A 128 -2.08 10.11 1.32
N VAL A 129 -1.19 11.06 1.64
CA VAL A 129 -0.49 11.10 2.91
C VAL A 129 -1.43 11.17 4.10
N GLY A 130 -1.28 10.20 5.00
CA GLY A 130 -2.05 10.11 6.24
C GLY A 130 -3.42 9.42 6.10
N SER A 131 -3.82 8.95 4.91
CA SER A 131 -5.12 8.27 4.74
C SER A 131 -5.07 6.77 5.03
N LEU A 132 -4.00 6.09 4.58
CA LEU A 132 -3.72 4.68 4.88
C LEU A 132 -2.25 4.53 5.24
N VAL A 133 -1.97 4.24 6.51
CA VAL A 133 -0.61 4.13 7.03
C VAL A 133 -0.58 3.27 8.28
N GLY A 134 0.53 2.58 8.50
CA GLY A 134 0.80 1.93 9.76
C GLY A 134 2.07 1.11 9.75
N ALA A 135 2.27 0.40 10.87
CA ALA A 135 3.33 -0.55 11.05
C ALA A 135 2.84 -1.72 11.90
N ALA A 136 3.37 -2.91 11.65
CA ALA A 136 3.11 -4.11 12.44
C ALA A 136 4.37 -4.96 12.52
N GLN A 137 4.59 -5.61 13.66
CA GLN A 137 5.62 -6.62 13.82
C GLN A 137 4.97 -7.98 13.99
N TYR A 138 5.42 -8.97 13.21
CA TYR A 138 4.91 -10.34 13.27
C TYR A 138 5.97 -11.35 13.66
N ARG A 139 5.55 -12.40 14.36
CA ARG A 139 6.34 -13.62 14.62
C ARG A 139 5.41 -14.81 14.79
N ASP A 140 5.74 -15.95 14.17
CA ASP A 140 4.94 -17.20 14.22
C ASP A 140 3.42 -16.99 13.99
N GLY A 141 3.06 -16.08 13.09
CA GLY A 141 1.67 -15.77 12.75
C GLY A 141 0.95 -14.83 13.71
N GLU A 142 1.60 -14.37 14.78
CA GLU A 142 1.04 -13.42 15.75
C GLU A 142 1.52 -11.99 15.47
N ALA A 143 0.64 -11.02 15.65
CA ALA A 143 0.98 -9.60 15.66
C ALA A 143 1.46 -9.21 17.06
N LEU A 144 2.76 -8.93 17.20
CA LEU A 144 3.36 -8.59 18.49
C LEU A 144 3.20 -7.11 18.81
N ILE A 145 3.28 -6.26 17.79
CA ILE A 145 3.16 -4.81 17.88
C ILE A 145 2.33 -4.37 16.68
N GLU A 146 1.34 -3.50 16.90
CA GLU A 146 0.62 -2.82 15.83
C GLU A 146 0.49 -1.34 16.13
N PHE A 147 0.77 -0.54 15.11
CA PHE A 147 0.57 0.90 15.10
C PHE A 147 -0.27 1.28 13.88
N ILE A 148 -1.54 1.54 14.10
CA ILE A 148 -2.51 1.93 13.08
C ILE A 148 -3.16 3.23 13.54
N PRO A 149 -2.57 4.40 13.21
CA PRO A 149 -3.10 5.68 13.63
C PRO A 149 -4.42 6.00 12.91
N ALA A 150 -5.26 6.83 13.54
CA ALA A 150 -6.47 7.32 12.90
C ALA A 150 -6.13 8.10 11.60
N PRO A 151 -6.83 7.86 10.49
CA PRO A 151 -6.61 8.60 9.24
C PRO A 151 -6.68 10.12 9.44
N GLY A 152 -5.78 10.86 8.79
CA GLY A 152 -5.67 12.32 8.88
C GLY A 152 -5.12 12.84 10.21
N SER A 153 -4.87 11.99 11.21
CA SER A 153 -4.21 12.42 12.45
C SER A 153 -2.76 12.83 12.18
N ARG A 154 -2.21 13.68 13.07
CA ARG A 154 -0.79 14.04 13.03
C ARG A 154 0.12 12.81 12.97
N ALA A 155 -0.16 11.82 13.81
CA ALA A 155 0.63 10.59 13.88
C ALA A 155 0.58 9.78 12.56
N ALA A 156 -0.58 9.78 11.88
CA ALA A 156 -0.70 9.18 10.54
C ALA A 156 0.15 9.94 9.51
N ILE A 157 0.06 11.27 9.49
CA ILE A 157 0.82 12.11 8.54
C ILE A 157 2.33 11.96 8.77
N GLU A 158 2.80 12.10 10.01
CA GLU A 158 4.21 11.97 10.36
C GLU A 158 4.75 10.57 10.00
N LYS A 159 3.99 9.51 10.31
CA LYS A 159 4.43 8.15 9.97
C LYS A 159 4.44 7.90 8.47
N ALA A 160 3.48 8.44 7.73
CA ALA A 160 3.44 8.31 6.28
C ALA A 160 4.65 8.99 5.64
N LEU A 161 4.96 10.23 6.05
CA LEU A 161 6.12 10.97 5.55
C LEU A 161 7.45 10.26 5.83
N ASP A 162 7.60 9.65 7.01
CA ASP A 162 8.75 8.82 7.38
C ASP A 162 8.91 7.61 6.42
N ILE A 163 7.84 6.84 6.22
CA ILE A 163 7.85 5.66 5.33
C ILE A 163 8.12 6.06 3.87
N LEU A 164 7.53 7.16 3.42
CA LEU A 164 7.70 7.69 2.06
C LEU A 164 9.05 8.37 1.84
N GLY A 165 9.78 8.70 2.91
CA GLY A 165 11.04 9.47 2.84
C GLY A 165 10.84 10.88 2.28
N ALA A 166 9.71 11.51 2.58
CA ALA A 166 9.27 12.76 1.97
C ALA A 166 8.99 13.85 3.01
N LYS A 167 8.94 15.10 2.55
CA LYS A 167 8.60 16.25 3.41
C LYS A 167 7.12 16.56 3.29
N ALA A 168 6.54 17.10 4.36
CA ALA A 168 5.14 17.58 4.36
C ALA A 168 4.85 18.55 3.19
N SER A 169 5.81 19.43 2.88
CA SER A 169 5.73 20.38 1.77
C SER A 169 5.56 19.74 0.40
N ASP A 170 6.06 18.52 0.21
CA ASP A 170 5.96 17.80 -1.07
C ASP A 170 4.51 17.42 -1.39
N PHE A 171 3.64 17.44 -0.38
CA PHE A 171 2.20 17.17 -0.47
C PHE A 171 1.34 18.42 -0.18
N GLY A 172 1.94 19.62 -0.17
CA GLY A 172 1.23 20.86 0.15
C GLY A 172 0.79 20.96 1.62
N LEU A 173 1.38 20.16 2.51
CA LEU A 173 1.09 20.18 3.94
C LEU A 173 2.05 21.10 4.68
N ALA A 174 1.53 21.87 5.63
CA ALA A 174 2.31 22.66 6.56
C ALA A 174 1.86 22.42 7.99
N TYR A 175 2.82 22.34 8.91
CA TYR A 175 2.50 22.20 10.33
C TYR A 175 1.84 23.48 10.86
N ASN A 176 0.69 23.34 11.49
CA ASN A 176 -0.04 24.39 12.18
C ASN A 176 0.12 24.18 13.70
N PRO A 177 0.92 25.01 14.40
CA PRO A 177 1.12 24.89 15.84
C PRO A 177 -0.16 25.04 16.66
N THR A 178 -1.13 25.82 16.20
CA THR A 178 -2.41 26.04 16.89
C THR A 178 -3.28 24.78 16.87
N LEU A 179 -3.30 24.07 15.74
CA LEU A 179 -4.00 22.79 15.61
C LEU A 179 -3.20 21.62 16.21
N GLY A 180 -1.91 21.81 16.46
CA GLY A 180 -0.99 20.74 16.84
C GLY A 180 -0.88 19.65 15.77
N SER A 181 -1.15 19.98 14.50
CA SER A 181 -1.25 19.05 13.38
C SER A 181 -0.93 19.76 12.05
N TYR A 182 -1.03 19.05 10.93
CA TYR A 182 -0.81 19.60 9.59
C TYR A 182 -2.11 20.10 8.97
N GLU A 183 -2.01 21.17 8.18
CA GLU A 183 -3.08 21.69 7.33
C GLU A 183 -2.62 21.71 5.87
N TYR A 184 -3.57 21.53 4.96
CA TYR A 184 -3.30 21.69 3.54
C TYR A 184 -3.23 23.19 3.20
N LYS A 185 -2.04 23.63 2.78
CA LYS A 185 -1.83 24.96 2.22
C LYS A 185 -1.87 24.82 0.71
N GLY A 186 -3.08 24.75 0.17
CA GLY A 186 -3.29 24.80 -1.27
C GLY A 186 -2.52 25.97 -1.86
N GLY A 187 -1.77 25.71 -2.94
CA GLY A 187 -1.16 26.77 -3.73
C GLY A 187 -2.24 27.81 -4.09
N VAL A 188 -1.89 29.08 -3.85
CA VAL A 188 -2.67 30.30 -4.12
C VAL A 188 -3.90 30.02 -4.99
N THR A 189 -5.09 29.97 -4.38
CA THR A 189 -6.31 30.31 -5.09
C THR A 189 -6.08 31.72 -5.63
N ASN A 190 -5.89 31.87 -6.94
CA ASN A 190 -5.97 33.17 -7.58
C ASN A 190 -7.36 33.73 -7.30
N GLU A 191 -7.48 34.58 -6.27
CA GLU A 191 -8.66 35.38 -5.95
C GLU A 191 -8.88 36.50 -7.00
N GLN A 192 -8.77 36.18 -8.30
CA GLN A 192 -9.08 37.10 -9.40
C GLN A 192 -10.38 36.78 -10.13
N GLU A 193 -11.19 35.83 -9.66
CA GLU A 193 -12.59 35.67 -10.10
C GLU A 193 -13.62 36.03 -9.02
N ARG A 194 -13.28 36.98 -8.13
CA ARG A 194 -14.28 37.74 -7.36
C ARG A 194 -14.38 39.17 -7.86
N SER A 195 -14.74 39.33 -9.13
CA SER A 195 -15.49 40.50 -9.59
C SER A 195 -16.06 40.23 -10.97
N HIS A 196 -17.35 39.92 -11.05
CA HIS A 196 -18.30 40.69 -11.85
C HIS A 196 -19.75 40.27 -11.55
N PRO A 197 -20.71 41.22 -11.64
CA PRO A 197 -21.92 41.20 -10.84
C PRO A 197 -23.09 40.43 -11.45
N ALA A 198 -24.06 40.13 -10.59
CA ALA A 198 -25.35 39.54 -10.90
C ALA A 198 -26.14 40.34 -11.96
N GLY A 199 -26.78 39.62 -12.89
CA GLY A 199 -27.66 40.24 -13.88
C GLY A 199 -28.44 39.27 -14.77
N ARG A 200 -29.62 38.85 -14.26
CA ARG A 200 -30.89 38.59 -14.97
C ARG A 200 -31.04 37.40 -15.94
N ASN A 201 -31.97 36.53 -15.52
CA ASN A 201 -33.17 36.04 -16.22
C ASN A 201 -33.09 34.97 -17.35
N ALA A 202 -33.70 33.83 -17.00
CA ALA A 202 -34.89 33.24 -17.63
C ALA A 202 -34.77 32.24 -18.80
N HIS A 203 -35.34 31.04 -18.52
CA HIS A 203 -36.15 30.16 -19.38
C HIS A 203 -35.54 29.38 -20.56
N ARG A 204 -35.55 28.03 -20.43
CA ARG A 204 -36.32 26.99 -21.19
C ARG A 204 -35.51 25.67 -21.22
N VAL A 205 -36.05 24.54 -20.73
CA VAL A 205 -36.78 23.51 -21.50
C VAL A 205 -36.04 23.14 -22.80
N PHE A 206 -35.29 22.05 -22.82
CA PHE A 206 -35.73 20.68 -23.17
C PHE A 206 -34.80 19.66 -22.52
#